data_AF-A0A932S7R5-F1
#
_entry.id   AF-A0A932S7R5-F1
#
_cell.length_a   1.000
_cell.length_b   1.000
_cell.length_c   1.000
_cell.angle_alpha   90.00
_cell.angle_beta   90.00
_cell.angle_gamma   90.00
#
_symmetry.space_group_name_H-M   'P 1'
#
loop_
_entity.id
_entity.type
_entity.pdbx_description
1 polymer ?
#
loop_
_entity_poly.entity_id
_entity_poly.type
_entity_poly.pdbx_seq_one_letter_code
_entity_poly.pdbx_strand_id
1 'polypeptide(L)' 'MQCIFIRHGGRHGWYQNPKTKVAQPVPRHNEVNDNLAKHIMKMLKDA' A
#
# COMPACT_ATOMS: atom_id res chain seq x y z
N MET A 1 9.08 -8.25 -2.24
CA MET A 1 8.09 -7.29 -1.73
C MET A 1 7.78 -7.64 -0.28
N GLN A 2 8.45 -7.00 0.68
CA GLN A 2 8.04 -7.04 2.10
C GLN A 2 7.60 -5.62 2.45
N CYS A 3 6.28 -5.39 2.48
CA CYS A 3 5.71 -4.14 2.97
C CYS A 3 5.30 -4.33 4.43
N ILE A 4 5.58 -3.35 5.28
CA ILE A 4 5.20 -3.38 6.69
C ILE A 4 3.92 -2.58 6.90
N PHE A 5 3.03 -3.11 7.73
CA PHE A 5 1.86 -2.38 8.18
C PHE A 5 2.27 -1.40 9.29
N ILE A 6 1.89 -0.13 9.15
CA ILE A 6 2.24 0.92 10.12
C ILE A 6 1.07 1.19 11.06
N ARG A 7 -0.12 1.42 10.50
CA ARG A 7 -1.30 1.84 11.28
C ARG A 7 -2.60 1.63 10.51
N HIS A 8 -3.69 1.49 11.25
CA HIS A 8 -5.02 1.58 10.68
C HIS A 8 -5.35 3.05 10.46
N GLY A 9 -5.80 3.40 9.25
CA GLY A 9 -6.61 4.60 9.03
C GLY A 9 -8.09 4.25 9.13
N GLY A 10 -8.98 5.14 8.67
CA GLY A 10 -10.42 4.90 8.62
C GLY A 10 -10.77 3.66 7.79
N ARG A 11 -11.00 3.81 6.48
CA ARG A 11 -11.30 2.67 5.58
C ARG A 11 -10.06 2.03 4.94
N HIS A 12 -8.87 2.50 5.31
CA HIS A 12 -7.59 2.10 4.71
C HIS A 12 -6.60 1.63 5.78
N GLY A 13 -5.73 0.68 5.43
CA GLY A 13 -4.53 0.35 6.21
C GLY A 13 -3.32 1.06 5.61
N TRP A 14 -2.43 1.61 6.43
CA TRP A 14 -1.19 2.23 5.95
C TRP A 14 -0.09 1.18 5.87
N TYR A 15 0.45 0.99 4.67
CA TYR A 15 1.60 0.13 4.42
C TYR A 15 2.78 0.95 3.95
N GLN A 16 3.98 0.54 4.34
CA GLN A 16 5.22 1.16 3.91
C GLN A 16 6.20 0.12 3.39
N ASN A 17 6.91 0.50 2.34
CA ASN A 17 8.11 -0.23 1.94
C ASN A 17 9.27 0.16 2.89
N PRO A 18 9.84 -0.78 3.65
CA PRO A 18 10.89 -0.48 4.63
C PRO A 18 12.21 -0.04 3.99
N LYS A 19 12.46 -0.39 2.71
CA LYS A 19 13.67 -0.01 1.96
C LYS A 19 13.57 1.41 1.41
N THR A 20 12.47 1.73 0.71
CA THR A 20 12.29 3.05 0.07
C THR A 20 11.64 4.09 1.00
N LYS A 21 11.10 3.66 2.14
CA LYS A 21 10.31 4.46 3.10
C LYS A 21 9.02 5.06 2.52
N VAL A 22 8.65 4.74 1.29
CA VAL A 22 7.38 5.16 0.69
C VAL A 22 6.21 4.47 1.41
N ALA A 23 5.21 5.24 1.81
CA ALA A 23 3.99 4.76 2.43
C ALA A 23 2.76 5.00 1.54
N GLN A 24 1.84 4.05 1.53
CA GLN A 24 0.57 4.14 0.80
C GLN A 24 -0.61 3.61 1.63
N PRO A 25 -1.79 4.25 1.52
CA PRO A 25 -3.03 3.70 2.04
C PRO A 25 -3.54 2.58 1.12
N VAL A 26 -3.77 1.40 1.70
CA VAL A 26 -4.36 0.24 1.03
C VAL A 26 -5.81 0.09 1.51
N PRO A 27 -6.81 0.09 0.61
CA PRO A 27 -8.21 -0.11 0.98
C PRO A 27 -8.42 -1.45 1.68
N ARG A 28 -9.36 -1.51 2.64
CA ARG A 28 -9.70 -2.73 3.37
C ARG A 28 -10.94 -3.48 2.86
N HIS A 29 -11.49 -3.04 1.73
CA HIS A 29 -12.59 -3.73 1.06
C HIS A 29 -12.07 -4.66 -0.04
N ASN A 30 -12.85 -5.69 -0.38
CA ASN A 30 -12.41 -6.75 -1.28
C ASN A 30 -12.28 -6.31 -2.75
N GLU A 31 -13.04 -5.30 -3.17
CA GLU A 31 -13.05 -4.83 -4.56
C GLU A 31 -12.16 -3.60 -4.72
N VAL A 32 -11.02 -3.71 -5.42
CA VAL A 32 -10.14 -2.57 -5.69
C VAL A 32 -10.02 -2.40 -7.20
N ASN A 33 -10.12 -1.16 -7.68
CA ASN A 33 -9.91 -0.86 -9.10
C ASN A 33 -8.50 -1.27 -9.52
N ASP A 34 -8.36 -1.97 -10.65
CA ASP A 34 -7.09 -2.47 -11.17
C ASP A 34 -6.04 -1.36 -11.35
N ASN A 35 -6.45 -0.15 -11.77
CA ASN A 35 -5.56 1.00 -11.88
C ASN A 35 -5.00 1.42 -10.53
N LEU A 36 -5.83 1.38 -9.48
CA LEU A 36 -5.40 1.69 -8.11
C LEU A 36 -4.46 0.61 -7.58
N ALA A 37 -4.77 -0.68 -7.82
CA ALA A 37 -3.90 -1.79 -7.42
C ALA A 37 -2.52 -1.67 -8.09
N LYS A 38 -2.47 -1.42 -9.41
CA LYS A 38 -1.23 -1.18 -10.15
C LYS A 38 -0.45 0.02 -9.62
N HIS A 39 -1.14 1.11 -9.29
CA HIS A 39 -0.50 2.28 -8.71
C HIS A 39 0.12 1.98 -7.35
N ILE A 40 -0.61 1.34 -6.43
CA ILE A 40 -0.10 0.96 -5.11
C ILE A 40 1.12 0.03 -5.25
N MET A 41 1.06 -0.96 -6.13
CA MET A 41 2.21 -1.84 -6.40
C MET A 41 3.42 -1.08 -6.96
N LYS A 42 3.19 -0.13 -7.88
CA LYS A 42 4.26 0.72 -8.44
C LYS A 42 4.91 1.61 -7.38
N MET A 43 4.15 2.09 -6.41
CA MET A 43 4.67 2.94 -5.33
C MET A 43 5.39 2.13 -4.24
N LEU A 44 4.93 0.92 -3.94
CA LEU A 44 5.48 0.08 -2.87
C LEU A 44 6.54 -0.92 -3.35
N LYS A 45 6.80 -1.06 -4.66
CA LYS A 45 7.89 -1.93 -5.14
C LYS A 45 9.27 -1.40 -4.71
N ASP A 46 10.22 -2.31 -4.64
CA ASP A 46 11.63 -1.95 -4.51
C ASP A 46 12.12 -1.33 -5.84
N ALA A 47 13.17 -0.50 -5.77
CA ALA A 47 13.85 0.05 -6.94
C ALA A 47 14.50 -1.07 -7.77
#